data_AF-A0A0S7YTL7-F1
#
_entry.id   AF-A0A0S7YTL7-F1
#
_cell.length_a   1.000
_cell.length_b   1.000
_cell.length_c   1.000
_cell.angle_alpha   90.00
_cell.angle_beta   90.00
_cell.angle_gamma   90.00
#
_symmetry.space_group_name_H-M   'P 1'
#
loop_
_entity.id
_entity.type
_entity.pdbx_description
1 polymer ?
#
loop_
_entity_poly.entity_id
_entity_poly.type
_entity_poly.pdbx_seq_one_letter_code
_entity_poly.pdbx_strand_id
1 'polypeptide(L)'
;MIFVMRVVWQRKKAAESNSHFRLTAVLEMDGENRQSPAISKLGSIEERFLETRIRCTREFHQGLFWKVVDRRLDALGLQQSQRATLEQEITRTVPRPGDEWALWGVTCIPRFDPH
;
A
#
# COMPACT_ATOMS: atom_id res chain seq x y z
N MET A 1 21.12 17.88 -5.30
CA MET A 1 19.71 18.13 -4.94
C MET A 1 19.23 17.00 -4.07
N ILE A 2 18.82 17.28 -2.84
CA ILE A 2 18.21 16.29 -1.95
C ILE A 2 16.71 16.49 -2.06
N PHE A 3 16.01 15.58 -2.75
CA PHE A 3 14.56 15.52 -2.70
C PHE A 3 14.17 14.70 -1.48
N VAL A 4 13.36 15.26 -0.59
CA VAL A 4 12.76 14.50 0.50
C VAL A 4 11.49 13.87 -0.04
N MET A 5 11.44 12.54 0.00
CA MET A 5 10.28 11.75 -0.40
C MET A 5 9.70 11.09 0.85
N ARG A 6 8.38 11.15 1.01
CA ARG A 6 7.68 10.49 2.12
C ARG A 6 6.35 9.91 1.68
N VAL A 7 5.90 8.86 2.36
CA VAL A 7 4.57 8.30 2.16
C VAL A 7 3.57 8.93 3.11
N VAL A 8 2.51 9.49 2.53
CA VAL A 8 1.34 9.99 3.24
C VAL A 8 0.13 9.12 2.93
N TRP A 9 -0.71 8.92 3.95
CA TRP A 9 -1.92 8.12 3.84
C TRP A 9 -3.15 9.00 3.71
N GLN A 10 -3.83 8.89 2.58
CA GLN A 10 -5.14 9.51 2.40
C GLN A 10 -6.25 8.51 2.72
N ARG A 11 -7.10 8.86 3.69
CA ARG A 11 -8.28 8.08 4.06
C ARG A 11 -9.52 8.71 3.43
N LYS A 12 -10.26 7.95 2.62
CA LYS A 12 -11.50 8.40 1.98
C LYS A 12 -12.60 7.36 2.15
N LYS A 13 -13.86 7.79 2.15
CA LYS A 13 -15.01 6.87 2.17
C LYS A 13 -15.01 6.03 0.89
N ALA A 14 -15.20 4.71 1.00
CA ALA A 14 -15.28 3.83 -0.16
C ALA A 14 -16.57 4.13 -0.93
N ALA A 15 -16.48 4.29 -2.25
CA ALA A 15 -17.60 4.72 -3.09
C ALA A 15 -18.83 3.79 -3.01
N GLU A 16 -18.60 2.52 -2.69
CA GLU A 16 -19.63 1.46 -2.71
C GLU A 16 -20.14 1.07 -1.31
N SER A 17 -19.67 1.71 -0.23
CA SER A 17 -20.13 1.39 1.12
C SER A 17 -20.28 2.62 2.00
N ASN A 18 -21.39 2.64 2.75
CA ASN A 18 -21.66 3.71 3.71
C ASN A 18 -20.78 3.65 4.98
N SER A 19 -20.08 2.53 5.23
CA SER A 19 -19.31 2.31 6.46
C SER A 19 -17.84 2.01 6.25
N HIS A 20 -17.40 1.69 5.02
CA HIS A 20 -16.00 1.32 4.77
C HIS A 20 -15.16 2.47 4.26
N PHE A 21 -13.90 2.51 4.71
CA PHE A 21 -12.92 3.48 4.28
C PHE A 21 -11.86 2.81 3.40
N ARG A 22 -11.29 3.60 2.51
CA ARG A 22 -10.18 3.25 1.63
C ARG A 22 -8.97 4.09 2.00
N LEU A 23 -7.88 3.42 2.33
CA LEU A 23 -6.57 4.01 2.50
C LEU A 23 -5.85 4.05 1.16
N THR A 24 -5.21 5.17 0.87
CA THR A 24 -4.41 5.36 -0.33
C THR A 24 -3.03 5.85 0.07
N ALA A 25 -2.01 5.06 -0.27
CA ALA A 25 -0.62 5.46 -0.15
C ALA A 25 -0.29 6.47 -1.24
N VAL A 26 0.25 7.60 -0.84
CA VAL A 26 0.56 8.73 -1.69
C VAL A 26 2.00 9.15 -1.42
N LEU A 27 2.79 9.25 -2.47
CA LEU A 27 4.13 9.81 -2.39
C LEU A 27 4.02 11.33 -2.46
N GLU A 28 4.58 12.00 -1.46
CA GLU A 28 4.84 13.44 -1.49
C GLU A 28 6.32 13.67 -1.74
N MET A 29 6.63 14.57 -2.66
CA MET A 29 7.99 15.03 -2.93
C MET A 29 8.08 16.52 -2.58
N ASP A 30 8.95 16.85 -1.63
CA ASP A 30 9.26 18.25 -1.31
C ASP A 30 10.30 18.78 -2.29
N GLY A 31 9.90 19.75 -3.10
CA GLY A 31 10.79 20.53 -3.96
C GLY A 31 11.00 21.92 -3.37
N GLU A 32 12.24 22.42 -3.38
CA GLU A 32 12.66 23.72 -2.82
C GLU A 32 11.97 24.95 -3.44
N ASN A 33 11.14 24.78 -4.48
CA ASN A 33 10.44 25.89 -5.11
C ASN A 33 9.09 25.44 -5.72
N ARG A 34 8.01 26.13 -5.30
CA ARG A 34 6.62 26.15 -5.83
C ARG A 34 5.57 25.17 -5.28
N GLN A 35 4.78 25.72 -4.36
CA GLN A 35 3.31 25.77 -4.33
C GLN A 35 2.45 24.50 -4.20
N SER A 36 2.96 23.27 -4.39
CA SER A 36 2.24 22.04 -4.03
C SER A 36 3.20 20.84 -4.06
N PRO A 37 3.14 19.91 -3.08
CA PRO A 37 3.90 18.67 -3.19
C PRO A 37 3.47 17.94 -4.47
N ALA A 38 4.43 17.32 -5.18
CA ALA A 38 4.10 16.45 -6.29
C ALA A 38 3.52 15.15 -5.72
N ILE A 39 2.19 15.03 -5.76
CA ILE A 39 1.42 13.95 -5.16
C ILE A 39 1.27 12.82 -6.19
N SER A 40 1.92 11.67 -5.96
CA SER A 40 1.75 10.47 -6.79
C SER A 40 1.10 9.34 -6.01
N LYS A 41 -0.02 8.82 -6.52
CA LYS A 41 -0.68 7.65 -5.93
C LYS A 41 0.17 6.39 -6.11
N LEU A 42 0.56 5.75 -5.02
CA LEU A 42 1.31 4.49 -5.01
C LEU A 42 0.39 3.27 -5.01
N GLY A 43 -0.68 3.29 -4.21
CA GLY A 43 -1.61 2.16 -4.10
C GLY A 43 -2.83 2.50 -3.24
N SER A 44 -3.88 1.69 -3.31
CA SER A 44 -5.04 1.82 -2.41
C SER A 44 -5.48 0.46 -1.90
N ILE A 45 -5.94 0.41 -0.65
CA ILE A 45 -6.53 -0.77 -0.02
C ILE A 45 -7.72 -0.34 0.85
N GLU A 46 -8.73 -1.20 0.97
CA GLU A 46 -9.85 -0.95 1.89
C GLU A 46 -9.47 -1.38 3.31
N GLU A 47 -9.80 -0.56 4.31
CA GLU A 47 -9.44 -0.79 5.71
C GLU A 47 -9.95 -2.14 6.22
N ARG A 48 -11.14 -2.57 5.77
CA ARG A 48 -11.70 -3.88 6.13
C ARG A 48 -10.78 -5.06 5.80
N PHE A 49 -9.92 -4.93 4.79
CA PHE A 49 -8.98 -5.99 4.43
C PHE A 49 -7.72 -5.98 5.27
N LEU A 50 -7.43 -4.88 5.97
CA LEU A 50 -6.37 -4.84 6.98
C LEU A 50 -6.83 -5.49 8.29
N GLU A 51 -8.13 -5.35 8.61
CA GLU A 51 -8.72 -5.81 9.87
C GLU A 51 -9.36 -7.21 9.78
N THR A 52 -9.55 -7.75 8.57
CA THR A 52 -10.17 -9.07 8.42
C THR A 52 -9.32 -10.15 9.09
N ARG A 53 -10.01 -11.06 9.80
CA ARG A 53 -9.41 -12.21 10.47
C ARG A 53 -9.14 -13.38 9.53
N ILE A 54 -9.65 -13.33 8.30
CA ILE A 54 -9.41 -14.35 7.30
C ILE A 54 -8.07 -14.04 6.64
N ARG A 55 -7.02 -14.72 7.09
CA ARG A 55 -5.63 -14.55 6.68
C ARG A 55 -5.48 -14.56 5.16
N CYS A 56 -6.04 -15.56 4.49
CA CYS A 56 -5.88 -15.71 3.04
C CYS A 56 -6.52 -14.53 2.27
N THR A 57 -7.69 -14.04 2.74
CA THR A 57 -8.33 -12.83 2.20
C THR A 57 -7.49 -11.59 2.45
N ARG A 58 -6.96 -11.41 3.66
CA ARG A 58 -6.10 -10.28 4.01
C ARG A 58 -4.84 -10.25 3.13
N GLU A 59 -4.09 -11.35 3.11
CA GLU A 59 -2.85 -11.47 2.35
C GLU A 59 -3.08 -11.27 0.85
N PHE A 60 -4.18 -11.79 0.30
CA PHE A 60 -4.53 -11.57 -1.10
C PHE A 60 -4.69 -10.07 -1.43
N HIS A 61 -5.46 -9.33 -0.64
CA HIS A 61 -5.70 -7.90 -0.88
C HIS A 61 -4.46 -7.05 -0.60
N GLN A 62 -3.66 -7.41 0.42
CA GLN A 62 -2.36 -6.79 0.68
C GLN A 62 -1.42 -7.00 -0.52
N GLY A 63 -1.39 -8.20 -1.09
CA GLY A 63 -0.57 -8.53 -2.24
C GLY A 63 -0.98 -7.78 -3.51
N LEU A 64 -2.29 -7.65 -3.77
CA LEU A 64 -2.80 -6.81 -4.85
C LEU A 64 -2.37 -5.34 -4.68
N PHE A 65 -2.45 -4.82 -3.46
CA PHE A 65 -1.96 -3.48 -3.14
C PHE A 65 -0.46 -3.36 -3.43
N TRP A 66 0.36 -4.30 -2.94
CA TRP A 66 1.81 -4.29 -3.12
C TRP A 66 2.24 -4.42 -4.58
N LYS A 67 1.55 -5.24 -5.38
CA LYS A 67 1.78 -5.33 -6.83
C LYS A 67 1.63 -3.99 -7.54
N VAL A 68 0.68 -3.15 -7.11
CA VAL A 68 0.51 -1.80 -7.66
C VAL A 68 1.61 -0.87 -7.15
N VAL A 69 1.95 -0.94 -5.87
CA VAL A 69 3.03 -0.15 -5.26
C VAL A 69 4.36 -0.43 -5.95
N ASP A 70 4.75 -1.70 -6.10
CA ASP A 70 6.02 -2.11 -6.72
C ASP A 70 6.14 -1.55 -8.13
N ARG A 71 5.09 -1.71 -8.95
CA ARG A 71 5.06 -1.15 -10.31
C ARG A 71 5.26 0.38 -10.31
N ARG A 72 4.71 1.08 -9.31
CA ARG A 72 4.85 2.54 -9.21
C ARG A 72 6.24 2.94 -8.72
N LEU A 73 6.81 2.24 -7.73
CA LEU A 73 8.16 2.49 -7.25
C LEU A 73 9.22 2.16 -8.32
N ASP A 74 9.03 1.09 -9.10
CA ASP A 74 9.87 0.74 -10.25
C ASP A 74 9.91 1.89 -11.27
N ALA A 75 8.74 2.46 -11.59
CA ALA A 75 8.61 3.54 -12.56
C ALA A 75 9.27 4.85 -12.13
N LEU A 76 9.55 5.02 -10.83
CA LEU A 76 10.24 6.21 -10.31
C LEU A 76 11.76 6.13 -10.46
N GLY A 77 12.32 4.94 -10.78
CA GLY A 77 13.77 4.78 -10.98
C GLY A 77 14.60 5.12 -9.73
N LEU A 78 14.05 4.88 -8.54
CA LEU A 78 14.67 5.25 -7.27
C LEU A 78 15.92 4.42 -6.99
N GLN A 79 16.86 5.00 -6.23
CA GLN A 79 17.95 4.22 -5.66
C GLN A 79 17.41 3.19 -4.66
N GLN A 80 18.12 2.06 -4.52
CA GLN A 80 17.69 0.95 -3.65
C GLN A 80 17.45 1.39 -2.20
N SER A 81 18.29 2.28 -1.66
CA SER A 81 18.13 2.82 -0.30
C SER A 81 16.87 3.66 -0.14
N GLN A 82 16.57 4.53 -1.11
CA GLN A 82 15.37 5.37 -1.10
C GLN A 82 14.10 4.52 -1.22
N ARG A 83 14.14 3.51 -2.11
CA ARG A 83 13.06 2.54 -2.26
C ARG A 83 12.81 1.80 -0.95
N ALA A 84 13.86 1.25 -0.32
CA ALA A 84 13.75 0.50 0.93
C ALA A 84 13.13 1.34 2.05
N THR A 85 13.47 2.64 2.14
CA THR A 85 12.85 3.56 3.09
C THR A 85 11.34 3.70 2.86
N LEU A 86 10.92 3.94 1.60
CA LEU A 86 9.49 4.06 1.27
C LEU A 86 8.74 2.74 1.50
N GLU A 87 9.33 1.61 1.14
CA GLU A 87 8.76 0.29 1.40
C GLU A 87 8.57 0.07 2.91
N GLN A 88 9.57 0.42 3.73
CA GLN A 88 9.47 0.31 5.17
C GLN A 88 8.36 1.20 5.75
N GLU A 89 8.18 2.42 5.24
CA GLU A 89 7.06 3.30 5.63
C GLU A 89 5.70 2.68 5.27
N ILE A 90 5.58 2.11 4.06
CA ILE A 90 4.33 1.48 3.61
C ILE A 90 4.02 0.23 4.44
N THR A 91 5.02 -0.61 4.71
CA THR A 91 4.87 -1.86 5.46
C THR A 91 4.32 -1.66 6.87
N ARG A 92 4.58 -0.50 7.50
CA ARG A 92 4.01 -0.17 8.82
C ARG A 92 2.48 -0.08 8.82
N THR A 93 1.87 0.23 7.68
CA THR A 93 0.41 0.32 7.53
C THR A 93 -0.17 -0.88 6.79
N VAL A 94 0.52 -1.35 5.75
CA VAL A 94 0.10 -2.50 4.95
C VAL A 94 1.23 -3.51 4.92
N PRO A 95 1.23 -4.51 5.82
CA PRO A 95 2.24 -5.56 5.82
C PRO A 95 2.38 -6.21 4.45
N ARG A 96 3.61 -6.53 4.05
CA ARG A 96 3.87 -7.26 2.83
C ARG A 96 3.57 -8.75 3.09
N PRO A 97 2.67 -9.39 2.32
CA PRO A 97 2.38 -10.81 2.51
C PRO A 97 3.54 -11.66 1.96
N GLY A 98 3.54 -12.95 2.29
CA GLY A 98 4.44 -13.92 1.68
C GLY A 98 4.16 -14.12 0.19
N ASP A 99 5.10 -14.73 -0.53
CA ASP A 99 5.05 -14.87 -2.00
C ASP A 99 3.85 -15.68 -2.49
N GLU A 100 3.30 -16.57 -1.67
CA GLU A 100 2.12 -17.36 -1.99
C GLU A 100 0.81 -16.55 -2.08
N TRP A 101 0.82 -15.24 -1.79
CA TRP A 101 -0.40 -14.43 -1.72
C TRP A 101 -1.26 -14.50 -2.99
N ALA A 102 -0.63 -14.63 -4.15
CA ALA A 102 -1.31 -14.67 -5.44
C ALA A 102 -2.12 -15.96 -5.63
N LEU A 103 -1.73 -17.05 -4.95
CA LEU A 103 -2.42 -18.33 -4.98
C LEU A 103 -3.74 -18.26 -4.21
N TRP A 104 -3.82 -17.42 -3.16
CA TRP A 104 -5.02 -17.30 -2.33
C TRP A 104 -6.25 -16.81 -3.09
N GLY A 105 -6.10 -16.10 -4.21
CA GLY A 105 -7.23 -15.72 -5.06
C GLY A 105 -7.94 -16.91 -5.74
N VAL A 106 -7.24 -18.04 -5.90
CA VAL A 106 -7.71 -19.23 -6.62
C VAL A 106 -7.88 -20.43 -5.69
N THR A 107 -7.04 -20.54 -4.65
CA THR A 107 -6.99 -21.69 -3.74
C THR A 107 -7.32 -21.35 -2.29
N CYS A 108 -7.96 -20.20 -2.00
CA CYS A 108 -8.29 -19.80 -0.61
C CYS A 108 -9.12 -20.89 0.09
N ILE A 109 -8.48 -21.64 0.97
CA ILE A 109 -9.15 -22.29 2.09
C ILE A 109 -9.09 -21.26 3.22
N PRO A 110 -10.23 -20.76 3.73
CA PRO A 110 -10.23 -19.75 4.78
C PRO A 110 -9.40 -20.20 5.98
N ARG A 111 -8.25 -19.55 6.18
CA ARG A 111 -7.44 -19.70 7.39
C ARG A 111 -7.67 -18.46 8.25
N PHE A 112 -8.01 -18.66 9.51
CA PHE A 112 -8.12 -17.58 10.47
C PHE A 112 -6.76 -17.37 11.12
N ASP A 113 -6.41 -16.12 11.42
CA ASP A 113 -5.23 -15.89 12.25
C ASP A 113 -5.47 -16.44 13.65
N PRO A 114 -4.52 -17.22 14.20
CA PRO A 114 -4.56 -17.57 15.61
C PRO A 114 -4.38 -16.26 16.40
N HIS A 115 -5.28 -16.04 17.35
CA HIS A 115 -5.29 -14.86 18.22
C HIS A 115 -3.95 -14.63 18.92
#